data_AF-A0A949MAP2-F1
#
_entry.id   AF-A0A949MAP2-F1
#
_cell.length_a   1.000
_cell.length_b   1.000
_cell.length_c   1.000
_cell.angle_alpha   90.00
_cell.angle_beta   90.00
_cell.angle_gamma   90.00
#
_symmetry.space_group_name_H-M   'P 1'
#
loop_
_entity.id
_entity.type
_entity.pdbx_description
1 polymer ?
#
loop_
_entity_poly.entity_id
_entity_poly.type
_entity_poly.pdbx_seq_one_letter_code
_entity_poly.pdbx_strand_id
1 'polypeptide(L)'
;MRRTAIAILIASAALSAFAQAGGPYGTPYNATGYQTNQSYSSAYYATNNIGRAYPVLPRRIGVGLILGEPVGVSAKYWLNDVMAVDAAAGVSSHSHSDLYVHADVLWHNFNVFNFAPVMGRMPLYFGVGGLLRFRNHGEGNDAGIRVPVGVSYMFDNIPVDIFAEIAPAI
;
A
#
# COMPACT_ATOMS: atom_id res chain seq x y z
N MET A 1 30.84 -21.46 -6.38
CA MET A 1 30.24 -20.17 -6.82
C MET A 1 29.86 -19.39 -5.58
N ARG A 2 30.50 -18.24 -5.32
CA ARG A 2 30.11 -17.36 -4.21
C ARG A 2 28.88 -16.57 -4.67
N ARG A 3 27.70 -16.86 -4.09
CA ARG A 3 26.53 -15.98 -4.24
C ARG A 3 26.78 -14.77 -3.35
N THR A 4 27.32 -13.70 -3.91
CA THR A 4 27.40 -12.42 -3.21
C THR A 4 25.97 -11.93 -3.06
N ALA A 5 25.49 -11.72 -1.83
CA ALA A 5 24.21 -11.06 -1.60
C ALA A 5 24.32 -9.64 -2.15
N ILE A 6 23.56 -9.34 -3.21
CA ILE A 6 23.53 -8.01 -3.81
C ILE A 6 22.42 -7.25 -3.12
N ALA A 7 22.78 -6.29 -2.27
CA ALA A 7 21.82 -5.33 -1.75
C ALA A 7 21.35 -4.42 -2.90
N ILE A 8 20.05 -4.34 -3.12
CA ILE A 8 19.44 -3.57 -4.21
C ILE A 8 18.53 -2.51 -3.60
N LEU A 9 18.67 -1.28 -4.08
CA LEU A 9 17.76 -0.19 -3.75
C LEU A 9 16.74 -0.03 -4.87
N ILE A 10 15.48 -0.35 -4.57
CA ILE A 10 14.35 -0.13 -5.49
C ILE A 10 13.73 1.22 -5.12
N ALA A 11 13.54 2.11 -6.09
CA ALA A 11 12.90 3.40 -5.90
C ALA A 11 11.74 3.53 -6.89
N SER A 12 10.53 3.66 -6.37
CA SER A 12 9.33 3.66 -7.19
C SER A 12 8.34 4.75 -6.76
N ALA A 13 7.58 5.24 -7.73
CA ALA A 13 6.45 6.13 -7.52
C ALA A 13 5.28 5.60 -8.33
N ALA A 14 4.09 5.58 -7.76
CA ALA A 14 2.95 4.95 -8.37
C ALA A 14 1.68 5.76 -8.19
N LEU A 15 0.76 5.54 -9.12
CA LEU A 15 -0.60 6.05 -9.08
C LEU A 15 -1.53 4.86 -8.95
N SER A 16 -2.36 4.82 -7.90
CA SER A 16 -3.36 3.78 -7.72
C SER A 16 -4.77 4.34 -7.70
N ALA A 17 -5.69 3.58 -8.27
CA ALA A 17 -7.13 3.78 -8.17
C ALA A 17 -7.74 2.63 -7.37
N PHE A 18 -8.70 2.95 -6.50
CA PHE A 18 -9.36 1.98 -5.64
C PHE A 18 -10.71 1.56 -6.22
N ALA A 19 -10.91 0.25 -6.33
CA ALA A 19 -12.25 -0.30 -6.51
C ALA A 19 -12.85 -0.49 -5.12
N GLN A 20 -13.87 0.32 -4.83
CA GLN A 20 -14.51 0.35 -3.53
C GLN A 20 -15.84 -0.40 -3.56
N ALA A 21 -15.94 -1.52 -2.84
CA ALA A 21 -17.22 -2.03 -2.38
C ALA A 21 -17.68 -1.20 -1.16
N GLY A 22 -18.10 0.05 -1.41
CA GLY A 22 -18.76 0.94 -0.44
C GLY A 22 -17.94 2.10 0.15
N GLY A 23 -18.26 3.35 -0.24
CA GLY A 23 -18.02 4.66 0.44
C GLY A 23 -16.58 5.17 0.73
N PRO A 24 -16.20 6.43 0.39
CA PRO A 24 -14.82 6.97 0.46
C PRO A 24 -14.16 6.81 1.84
N TYR A 25 -12.83 6.97 1.91
CA TYR A 25 -11.98 6.62 3.05
C TYR A 25 -12.65 6.85 4.40
N GLY A 26 -13.14 5.75 4.99
CA GLY A 26 -13.73 5.76 6.31
C GLY A 26 -12.74 6.41 7.25
N THR A 27 -13.21 7.40 7.99
CA THR A 27 -12.49 8.00 9.08
C THR A 27 -12.82 7.21 10.34
N PRO A 28 -11.84 6.58 11.01
CA PRO A 28 -12.04 6.22 12.39
C PRO A 28 -10.95 6.84 13.23
N TYR A 29 -11.07 8.14 13.49
CA TYR A 29 -10.64 8.67 14.76
C TYR A 29 -11.27 10.04 15.03
N ASN A 30 -12.20 10.09 15.98
CA ASN A 30 -12.51 11.32 16.69
C ASN A 30 -12.44 10.99 18.18
N ALA A 31 -11.31 11.32 18.81
CA ALA A 31 -11.03 11.03 20.23
C ALA A 31 -11.96 11.76 21.23
N THR A 32 -12.95 12.50 20.75
CA THR A 32 -13.73 13.47 21.53
C THR A 32 -15.19 13.08 21.75
N GLY A 33 -15.63 11.87 21.39
CA GLY A 33 -16.92 11.33 21.86
C GLY A 33 -18.18 12.03 21.35
N TYR A 34 -18.07 13.01 20.43
CA TYR A 34 -19.22 13.62 19.78
C TYR A 34 -19.57 12.83 18.52
N GLN A 35 -20.64 12.03 18.60
CA GLN A 35 -21.23 11.34 17.45
C GLN A 35 -21.91 12.35 16.54
N THR A 36 -21.30 12.66 15.39
CA THR A 36 -22.01 13.34 14.31
C THR A 36 -22.83 12.28 13.57
N ASN A 37 -24.16 12.33 13.73
CA ASN A 37 -25.12 11.48 13.04
C ASN A 37 -25.01 11.68 11.52
N GLN A 38 -24.23 10.85 10.83
CA GLN A 38 -24.36 10.63 9.40
C GLN A 38 -24.83 9.18 9.19
N SER A 39 -25.97 9.03 8.53
CA SER A 39 -26.64 7.75 8.30
C SER A 39 -25.86 6.91 7.29
N TYR A 40 -24.88 6.16 7.77
CA TYR A 40 -24.19 5.13 6.98
C TYR A 40 -25.01 3.83 6.97
N SER A 41 -25.06 3.16 5.81
CA SER A 41 -25.77 1.88 5.62
C SER A 41 -25.36 0.83 6.66
N SER A 42 -26.29 -0.02 7.09
CA SER A 42 -26.05 -1.10 8.06
C SER A 42 -24.94 -2.08 7.65
N ALA A 43 -24.56 -2.10 6.37
CA ALA A 43 -23.42 -2.86 5.85
C ALA A 43 -22.03 -2.40 6.37
N TYR A 44 -21.93 -1.21 6.97
CA TYR A 44 -20.65 -0.63 7.47
C TYR A 44 -20.41 -0.86 8.97
N TYR A 45 -21.29 -1.58 9.67
CA TYR A 45 -21.16 -1.83 11.10
C TYR A 45 -21.24 -3.33 11.41
N ALA A 46 -20.21 -3.87 12.07
CA ALA A 46 -20.27 -5.19 12.68
C ALA A 46 -20.73 -5.04 14.13
N THR A 47 -21.64 -5.91 14.57
CA THR A 47 -22.15 -5.91 15.93
C THR A 47 -21.52 -7.04 16.71
N ASN A 48 -20.89 -6.72 17.84
CA ASN A 48 -20.43 -7.75 18.77
C ASN A 48 -21.63 -8.33 19.55
N ASN A 49 -21.41 -9.43 20.28
CA ASN A 49 -22.42 -10.07 21.15
C ASN A 49 -23.01 -9.16 22.26
N ILE A 50 -22.54 -7.91 22.37
CA ILE A 50 -22.96 -6.89 23.35
C ILE A 50 -23.68 -5.72 22.63
N GLY A 51 -24.08 -5.86 21.37
CA GLY A 51 -24.84 -4.84 20.65
C GLY A 51 -24.04 -3.58 20.26
N ARG A 52 -22.72 -3.56 20.50
CA ARG A 52 -21.85 -2.45 20.11
C ARG A 52 -21.48 -2.58 18.63
N ALA A 53 -21.79 -1.54 17.87
CA ALA A 53 -21.43 -1.39 16.47
C ALA A 53 -19.97 -0.91 16.33
N TYR A 54 -19.16 -1.63 15.57
CA TYR A 54 -17.81 -1.24 15.19
C TYR A 54 -17.80 -0.92 13.70
N PRO A 55 -17.16 0.19 13.26
CA PRO A 55 -17.00 0.46 11.84
C PRO A 55 -16.27 -0.72 11.19
N VAL A 56 -16.94 -1.41 10.28
CA VAL A 56 -16.27 -2.33 9.36
C VAL A 56 -15.72 -1.44 8.26
N LEU A 57 -14.40 -1.35 8.19
CA LEU A 57 -13.79 -0.66 7.07
C LEU A 57 -14.18 -1.40 5.80
N PRO A 58 -14.87 -0.74 4.86
CA PRO A 58 -15.15 -1.36 3.57
C PRO A 58 -13.80 -1.71 2.97
N ARG A 59 -13.56 -3.01 2.75
CA ARG A 59 -12.28 -3.55 2.28
C ARG A 59 -11.88 -2.82 1.00
N ARG A 60 -10.83 -2.00 1.06
CA ARG A 60 -10.36 -1.16 -0.05
C ARG A 60 -9.28 -1.91 -0.80
N ILE A 61 -9.59 -2.35 -2.01
CA ILE A 61 -8.59 -2.83 -2.95
C ILE A 61 -8.22 -1.69 -3.91
N GLY A 62 -6.92 -1.39 -3.98
CA GLY A 62 -6.31 -0.47 -4.91
C GLY A 62 -5.58 -1.25 -6.00
N VAL A 63 -5.63 -0.76 -7.22
CA VAL A 63 -4.77 -1.20 -8.32
C VAL A 63 -4.10 0.01 -8.94
N GLY A 64 -2.83 -0.11 -9.28
CA GLY A 64 -2.05 1.03 -9.71
C GLY A 64 -1.02 0.71 -10.77
N LEU A 65 -0.46 1.77 -11.31
CA LEU A 65 0.70 1.75 -12.19
C LEU A 65 1.90 2.27 -11.42
N ILE A 66 3.02 1.57 -11.55
CA ILE A 66 4.30 1.93 -10.94
C ILE A 66 5.19 2.52 -12.02
N LEU A 67 5.77 3.67 -11.71
CA LEU A 67 6.79 4.38 -12.46
C LEU A 67 8.10 4.36 -11.65
N GLY A 68 9.23 4.40 -12.33
CA GLY A 68 10.55 4.31 -11.71
C GLY A 68 11.18 2.94 -11.93
N GLU A 69 11.70 2.34 -10.87
CA GLU A 69 12.34 1.04 -10.91
C GLU A 69 11.66 0.11 -9.90
N PRO A 70 10.98 -0.97 -10.32
CA PRO A 70 10.62 -1.34 -11.70
C PRO A 70 9.43 -0.51 -12.23
N VAL A 71 9.23 -0.51 -13.56
CA VAL A 71 7.98 -0.01 -14.17
C VAL A 71 6.97 -1.16 -14.24
N GLY A 72 5.74 -0.95 -13.77
CA GLY A 72 4.81 -2.08 -13.66
C GLY A 72 3.42 -1.74 -13.15
N VAL A 73 2.80 -2.72 -12.52
CA VAL A 73 1.47 -2.63 -11.92
C VAL A 73 1.53 -3.04 -10.45
N SER A 74 0.69 -2.44 -9.62
CA SER A 74 0.53 -2.79 -8.21
C SER A 74 -0.92 -3.11 -7.86
N ALA A 75 -1.08 -3.85 -6.77
CA ALA A 75 -2.34 -4.06 -6.09
C ALA A 75 -2.12 -3.89 -4.59
N LYS A 76 -2.98 -3.12 -3.92
CA LYS A 76 -2.93 -2.86 -2.48
C LYS A 76 -4.24 -3.24 -1.83
N TYR A 77 -4.20 -4.03 -0.78
CA TYR A 77 -5.38 -4.48 -0.04
C TYR A 77 -5.28 -4.04 1.43
N TRP A 78 -6.17 -3.13 1.85
CA TRP A 78 -6.21 -2.66 3.23
C TRP A 78 -6.83 -3.71 4.16
N LEU A 79 -6.06 -4.18 5.14
CA LEU A 79 -6.49 -5.12 6.17
C LEU A 79 -7.28 -4.42 7.27
N ASN A 80 -6.84 -3.21 7.63
CA ASN A 80 -7.49 -2.30 8.56
C ASN A 80 -7.05 -0.85 8.24
N ASP A 81 -7.28 0.12 9.14
CA ASP A 81 -6.95 1.53 8.91
C ASP A 81 -5.47 1.84 8.77
N VAL A 82 -4.63 1.00 9.37
CA VAL A 82 -3.19 1.24 9.47
C VAL A 82 -2.37 0.15 8.80
N MET A 83 -2.96 -0.98 8.44
CA MET A 83 -2.25 -2.11 7.81
C MET A 83 -2.80 -2.44 6.43
N ALA A 84 -1.89 -2.69 5.49
CA ALA A 84 -2.22 -3.16 4.14
C ALA A 84 -1.26 -4.25 3.68
N VAL A 85 -1.73 -5.09 2.75
CA VAL A 85 -0.87 -5.96 1.93
C VAL A 85 -0.71 -5.28 0.58
N ASP A 86 0.53 -5.15 0.12
CA ASP A 86 0.88 -4.65 -1.20
C ASP A 86 1.48 -5.78 -2.04
N ALA A 87 1.22 -5.77 -3.34
CA ALA A 87 1.87 -6.65 -4.30
C ALA A 87 2.09 -5.91 -5.61
N ALA A 88 3.19 -6.20 -6.29
CA ALA A 88 3.46 -5.64 -7.60
C ALA A 88 4.15 -6.61 -8.53
N ALA A 89 4.02 -6.33 -9.81
CA ALA A 89 4.81 -6.94 -10.86
C ALA A 89 5.27 -5.85 -11.85
N GLY A 90 6.55 -5.87 -12.21
CA GLY A 90 7.12 -4.87 -13.11
C GLY A 90 8.38 -5.36 -13.79
N VAL A 91 8.85 -4.59 -14.77
CA VAL A 91 10.06 -4.88 -15.52
C VAL A 91 11.10 -3.78 -15.27
N SER A 92 12.35 -4.19 -15.11
CA SER A 92 13.49 -3.27 -15.05
C SER A 92 14.05 -3.03 -16.45
N SER A 93 14.46 -1.80 -16.73
CA SER A 93 15.13 -1.43 -17.98
C SER A 93 16.66 -1.44 -17.88
N HIS A 94 17.23 -1.52 -16.67
CA HIS A 94 18.62 -1.13 -16.47
C HIS A 94 19.68 -2.21 -16.70
N SER A 95 19.38 -3.51 -16.76
CA SER A 95 20.44 -4.53 -16.88
C SER A 95 19.95 -5.92 -17.33
N HIS A 96 19.32 -6.01 -18.51
CA HIS A 96 18.56 -7.19 -18.97
C HIS A 96 17.17 -7.21 -18.31
N SER A 97 16.10 -7.32 -19.11
CA SER A 97 14.73 -7.15 -18.63
C SER A 97 14.33 -8.26 -17.67
N ASP A 98 14.60 -8.05 -16.38
CA ASP A 98 14.17 -8.92 -15.31
C ASP A 98 12.73 -8.58 -14.94
N LEU A 99 11.89 -9.62 -14.81
CA LEU A 99 10.57 -9.47 -14.21
C LEU A 99 10.74 -9.47 -12.69
N TYR A 100 10.31 -8.38 -12.06
CA TYR A 100 10.24 -8.20 -10.62
C TYR A 100 8.82 -8.50 -10.16
N VAL A 101 8.69 -9.32 -9.13
CA VAL A 101 7.43 -9.53 -8.43
C VAL A 101 7.69 -9.37 -6.95
N HIS A 102 6.89 -8.55 -6.26
CA HIS A 102 7.03 -8.36 -4.82
C HIS A 102 5.69 -8.45 -4.11
N ALA A 103 5.76 -8.71 -2.81
CA ALA A 103 4.63 -8.58 -1.91
C ALA A 103 5.09 -8.17 -0.51
N ASP A 104 4.43 -7.19 0.09
CA ASP A 104 4.80 -6.59 1.38
C ASP A 104 3.59 -6.43 2.31
N VAL A 105 3.85 -6.51 3.60
CA VAL A 105 2.92 -6.03 4.64
C VAL A 105 3.38 -4.64 5.05
N LEU A 106 2.48 -3.67 4.95
CA LEU A 106 2.74 -2.25 5.18
C LEU A 106 1.99 -1.76 6.42
N TRP A 107 2.65 -0.91 7.22
CA TRP A 107 2.08 -0.16 8.33
C TRP A 107 2.12 1.34 8.04
N HIS A 108 0.98 2.01 8.18
CA HIS A 108 0.77 3.42 7.85
C HIS A 108 0.59 4.25 9.12
N ASN A 109 1.39 5.31 9.24
CA ASN A 109 1.30 6.30 10.29
C ASN A 109 0.83 7.65 9.73
N PHE A 110 -0.40 8.02 10.09
CA PHE A 110 -1.06 9.24 9.65
C PHE A 110 -0.68 10.49 10.46
N ASN A 111 0.05 10.33 11.57
CA ASN A 111 0.37 11.43 12.48
C ASN A 111 1.75 12.07 12.22
N VAL A 112 2.49 11.57 11.22
CA VAL A 112 3.84 12.08 10.89
C VAL A 112 3.75 13.43 10.20
N PHE A 113 2.78 13.59 9.29
CA PHE A 113 2.59 14.83 8.54
C PHE A 113 1.27 15.49 9.00
N ASN A 114 1.39 16.49 9.88
CA ASN A 114 0.25 17.21 10.48
C ASN A 114 -0.12 18.49 9.72
N PHE A 115 0.21 18.60 8.44
CA PHE A 115 -0.33 19.67 7.60
C PHE A 115 -1.75 19.25 7.25
N ALA A 116 -2.77 20.05 7.56
CA ALA A 116 -4.14 19.79 7.14
C ALA A 116 -4.24 19.96 5.62
N PRO A 117 -4.18 18.89 4.81
CA PRO A 117 -4.34 19.03 3.38
C PRO A 117 -5.84 19.26 3.18
N VAL A 118 -6.22 20.31 2.45
CA VAL A 118 -7.63 20.67 2.26
C VAL A 118 -8.44 19.53 1.62
N MET A 119 -7.79 18.53 1.01
CA MET A 119 -8.44 17.49 0.18
C MET A 119 -7.83 16.08 0.29
N GLY A 120 -7.12 15.72 1.36
CA GLY A 120 -6.53 14.37 1.47
C GLY A 120 -5.74 14.08 2.75
N ARG A 121 -5.19 12.86 2.82
CA ARG A 121 -4.38 12.35 3.94
C ARG A 121 -3.04 11.85 3.44
N MET A 122 -1.97 12.09 4.19
CA MET A 122 -0.60 11.75 3.77
C MET A 122 0.12 10.87 4.81
N PRO A 123 -0.13 9.56 4.86
CA PRO A 123 0.61 8.68 5.78
C PRO A 123 2.06 8.46 5.32
N LEU A 124 2.97 8.40 6.29
CA LEU A 124 4.25 7.71 6.15
C LEU A 124 4.00 6.21 6.39
N TYR A 125 4.60 5.33 5.59
CA TYR A 125 4.55 3.90 5.84
C TYR A 125 5.92 3.24 5.82
N PHE A 126 5.98 2.08 6.47
CA PHE A 126 7.08 1.15 6.39
C PHE A 126 6.53 -0.27 6.28
N GLY A 127 7.34 -1.22 5.83
CA GLY A 127 6.89 -2.59 5.67
C GLY A 127 7.99 -3.63 5.67
N VAL A 128 7.55 -4.87 5.47
CA VAL A 128 8.41 -6.03 5.25
C VAL A 128 7.77 -6.94 4.22
N GLY A 129 8.58 -7.49 3.34
CA GLY A 129 8.06 -8.33 2.26
C GLY A 129 9.10 -9.17 1.57
N GLY A 130 8.68 -9.78 0.48
CA GLY A 130 9.49 -10.62 -0.38
C GLY A 130 9.65 -10.01 -1.77
N LEU A 131 10.78 -10.28 -2.39
CA LEU A 131 11.06 -10.01 -3.80
C LEU A 131 11.36 -11.32 -4.52
N LEU A 132 10.81 -11.49 -5.72
CA LEU A 132 11.23 -12.48 -6.69
C LEU A 132 11.69 -11.75 -7.96
N ARG A 133 12.84 -12.17 -8.49
CA ARG A 133 13.38 -11.68 -9.76
C ARG A 133 13.53 -12.85 -10.71
N PHE A 134 12.87 -12.75 -11.85
CA PHE A 134 12.97 -13.72 -12.93
C PHE A 134 13.87 -13.13 -14.00
N ARG A 135 15.05 -13.72 -14.14
CA ARG A 135 16.06 -13.28 -15.09
C ARG A 135 15.86 -13.94 -16.44
N ASN A 136 16.06 -13.19 -17.50
CA ASN A 136 16.10 -13.74 -18.85
C ASN A 136 17.50 -14.33 -19.14
N HIS A 137 17.61 -15.25 -20.12
CA HIS A 137 18.86 -15.86 -20.62
C HIS A 137 19.52 -16.98 -19.79
N GLY A 138 18.74 -17.74 -19.01
CA GLY A 138 19.26 -18.97 -18.36
C GLY A 138 20.06 -18.71 -17.08
N GLU A 139 20.05 -17.47 -16.59
CA GLU A 139 20.44 -17.16 -15.22
C GLU A 139 19.36 -17.61 -14.24
N GLY A 140 19.75 -18.02 -13.03
CA GLY A 140 18.81 -18.49 -12.01
C GLY A 140 17.93 -17.35 -11.48
N ASN A 141 16.70 -17.69 -11.08
CA ASN A 141 15.80 -16.77 -10.39
C ASN A 141 16.36 -16.42 -8.99
N ASP A 142 16.14 -15.18 -8.57
CA ASP A 142 16.50 -14.73 -7.22
C ASP A 142 15.26 -14.50 -6.37
N ALA A 143 15.39 -14.77 -5.08
CA ALA A 143 14.43 -14.39 -4.05
C ALA A 143 15.14 -13.54 -3.00
N GLY A 144 14.44 -12.58 -2.43
CA GLY A 144 14.99 -11.65 -1.44
C GLY A 144 13.96 -11.15 -0.46
N ILE A 145 14.44 -10.50 0.60
CA ILE A 145 13.60 -9.84 1.62
C ILE A 145 13.66 -8.35 1.38
N ARG A 146 12.51 -7.66 1.46
CA ARG A 146 12.36 -6.22 1.27
C ARG A 146 11.97 -5.52 2.56
N VAL A 147 12.43 -4.27 2.70
CA VAL A 147 12.02 -3.37 3.79
C VAL A 147 11.60 -2.01 3.19
N PRO A 148 10.38 -1.90 2.62
CA PRO A 148 9.91 -0.65 2.03
C PRO A 148 9.70 0.45 3.09
N VAL A 149 10.03 1.68 2.73
CA VAL A 149 9.68 2.91 3.44
C VAL A 149 9.20 3.92 2.41
N GLY A 150 8.02 4.49 2.63
CA GLY A 150 7.40 5.37 1.65
C GLY A 150 6.36 6.30 2.23
N VAL A 151 5.81 7.14 1.37
CA VAL A 151 4.71 8.05 1.65
C VAL A 151 3.59 7.81 0.66
N SER A 152 2.35 7.93 1.12
CA SER A 152 1.17 7.93 0.24
C SER A 152 0.43 9.25 0.39
N TYR A 153 -0.15 9.76 -0.68
CA TYR A 153 -1.12 10.84 -0.68
C TYR A 153 -2.47 10.30 -1.14
N MET A 154 -3.41 10.20 -0.21
CA MET A 154 -4.73 9.62 -0.40
C MET A 154 -5.75 10.74 -0.54
N PHE A 155 -6.42 10.82 -1.69
CA PHE A 155 -7.43 11.86 -1.93
C PHE A 155 -8.74 11.51 -1.20
N ASP A 156 -9.40 12.48 -0.57
CA ASP A 156 -10.63 12.24 0.19
C ASP A 156 -11.88 12.14 -0.72
N ASN A 157 -11.89 12.91 -1.81
CA ASN A 157 -13.06 13.05 -2.69
C ASN A 157 -13.07 12.11 -3.89
N ILE A 158 -11.93 11.47 -4.19
CA ILE A 158 -11.80 10.53 -5.31
C ILE A 158 -11.09 9.27 -4.83
N PRO A 159 -11.43 8.09 -5.37
CA PRO A 159 -10.82 6.82 -4.96
C PRO A 159 -9.45 6.64 -5.60
N VAL A 160 -8.53 7.59 -5.39
CA VAL A 160 -7.18 7.60 -5.95
C VAL A 160 -6.19 7.85 -4.82
N ASP A 161 -5.01 7.26 -4.92
CA ASP A 161 -3.83 7.68 -4.18
C ASP A 161 -2.59 7.69 -5.07
N ILE A 162 -1.58 8.42 -4.61
CA ILE A 162 -0.24 8.43 -5.22
C ILE A 162 0.72 8.04 -4.11
N PHE A 163 1.68 7.17 -4.41
CA PHE A 163 2.71 6.82 -3.42
C PHE A 163 4.11 6.89 -4.01
N ALA A 164 5.08 7.08 -3.14
CA ALA A 164 6.50 6.98 -3.45
C ALA A 164 7.21 6.18 -2.35
N GLU A 165 8.10 5.27 -2.74
CA GLU A 165 8.87 4.45 -1.81
C GLU A 165 10.33 4.25 -2.22
N ILE A 166 11.14 3.99 -1.21
CA ILE A 166 12.41 3.30 -1.33
C ILE A 166 12.29 1.93 -0.64
N ALA A 167 12.76 0.89 -1.30
CA ALA A 167 12.65 -0.48 -0.81
C ALA A 167 13.98 -1.23 -1.00
N PRO A 168 14.89 -1.13 -0.02
CA PRO A 168 16.06 -2.00 0.04
C PRO A 168 15.64 -3.47 0.04
N ALA A 169 16.35 -4.28 -0.73
CA ALA A 169 16.20 -5.73 -0.80
C ALA A 169 17.56 -6.43 -0.69
N ILE A 170 17.60 -7.59 -0.04
CA ILE A 170 18.78 -8.47 0.06
C ILE A 170 18.50 -9.85 -0.50
#